data_AF-A0A2H0BZG9-F1
#
_entry.id   AF-A0A2H0BZG9-F1
#
_cell.length_a   1.000
_cell.length_b   1.000
_cell.length_c   1.000
_cell.angle_alpha   90.00
_cell.angle_beta   90.00
_cell.angle_gamma   90.00
#
_symmetry.space_group_name_H-M   'P 1'
#
loop_
_entity.id
_entity.type
_entity.pdbx_description
1 polymer ?
#
loop_
_entity_poly.entity_id
_entity_poly.type
_entity_poly.pdbx_seq_one_letter_code
_entity_poly.pdbx_strand_id
1 'polypeptide(L)'
;LRDLNIVKINKTSSKVTDWERLLFFWATRRNLKKEIIYSTFANLPVYDREGLMPPEVIPTAYTFFRIEFNRIPADYDHIYFYSNNIEKISKRFPKKKGNPNIYILKPDRYLLKSKKIGLAQLFVDFWNLPEWYSKDFQEATLLEIRKRLGS
;
A
#
# COMPACT_ATOMS: atom_id res chain seq x y z
N LEU A 1 12.30 11.02 -16.30
CA LEU A 1 12.73 9.62 -16.49
C LEU A 1 13.97 9.52 -17.39
N ARG A 2 14.05 10.25 -18.52
CA ARG A 2 15.28 10.35 -19.34
C ARG A 2 16.41 11.14 -18.65
N ASP A 3 16.09 12.24 -17.98
CA ASP A 3 17.12 13.09 -17.32
C ASP A 3 17.70 12.52 -16.02
N LEU A 4 17.17 11.38 -15.54
CA LEU A 4 17.61 10.75 -14.29
C LEU A 4 18.51 9.52 -14.51
N ASN A 5 18.86 9.17 -15.77
CA ASN A 5 19.60 7.93 -16.11
C ASN A 5 18.96 6.63 -15.54
N ILE A 6 17.65 6.64 -15.26
CA ILE A 6 16.94 5.51 -14.61
C ILE A 6 16.61 4.38 -15.60
N VAL A 7 16.55 4.69 -16.90
CA VAL A 7 16.22 3.72 -17.95
C VAL A 7 17.20 3.88 -19.11
N LYS A 8 17.93 2.81 -19.45
CA LYS A 8 18.73 2.76 -20.67
C LYS A 8 17.83 2.30 -21.81
N ILE A 9 17.46 3.22 -22.70
CA ILE A 9 16.62 2.94 -23.87
C ILE A 9 17.55 2.58 -25.03
N ASN A 10 17.60 1.32 -25.44
CA ASN A 10 18.19 0.91 -26.72
C ASN A 10 17.10 0.84 -27.80
N LYS A 11 17.49 0.88 -29.09
CA LYS A 11 16.57 0.86 -30.26
C LYS A 11 15.51 -0.26 -30.23
N THR A 12 15.72 -1.35 -29.48
CA THR A 12 14.84 -2.52 -29.40
C THR A 12 14.57 -3.03 -27.97
N SER A 13 15.15 -2.44 -26.92
CA SER A 13 14.93 -2.87 -25.53
C SER A 13 15.19 -1.75 -24.51
N SER A 14 14.30 -1.58 -23.55
CA SER A 14 14.50 -0.70 -22.40
C SER A 14 14.91 -1.52 -21.18
N LYS A 15 16.11 -1.30 -20.63
CA LYS A 15 16.55 -1.96 -19.39
C LYS A 15 16.47 -0.94 -18.25
N VAL A 16 15.71 -1.26 -17.20
CA VAL A 16 15.74 -0.49 -15.95
C VAL A 16 17.10 -0.74 -15.31
N THR A 17 17.97 0.26 -15.37
CA THR A 17 19.35 0.16 -14.86
C THR A 17 19.42 0.43 -13.36
N ASP A 18 18.44 1.14 -12.81
CA ASP A 18 18.36 1.46 -11.40
C ASP A 18 16.89 1.39 -10.93
N TRP A 19 16.47 0.18 -10.57
CA TRP A 19 15.09 -0.07 -10.12
C TRP A 19 14.81 0.61 -8.78
N GLU A 20 15.84 0.78 -7.95
CA GLU A 20 15.71 1.40 -6.63
C GLU A 20 15.44 2.90 -6.80
N ARG A 21 16.22 3.62 -7.62
CA ARG A 21 15.93 5.03 -7.94
C ARG A 21 14.54 5.22 -8.55
N LEU A 22 14.09 4.31 -9.41
CA LEU A 22 12.73 4.37 -9.96
C LEU A 22 11.67 4.24 -8.86
N LEU A 23 11.88 3.30 -7.93
CA LEU A 23 10.98 3.05 -6.82
C LEU A 23 10.87 4.27 -5.90
N PHE A 24 12.01 4.85 -5.47
CA PHE A 24 12.03 6.08 -4.67
C PHE A 24 11.44 7.28 -5.43
N PHE A 25 11.71 7.40 -6.74
CA PHE A 25 11.11 8.44 -7.56
C PHE A 25 9.57 8.33 -7.58
N TRP A 26 9.02 7.11 -7.68
CA TRP A 26 7.58 6.91 -7.58
C TRP A 26 7.07 7.26 -6.18
N ALA A 27 7.76 6.80 -5.14
CA ALA A 27 7.41 7.04 -3.74
C ALA A 27 7.25 8.54 -3.41
N THR A 28 8.18 9.37 -3.89
CA THR A 28 8.17 10.84 -3.69
C THR A 28 7.09 11.58 -4.49
N ARG A 29 6.63 11.03 -5.61
CA ARG A 29 5.62 11.65 -6.48
C ARG A 29 4.20 11.31 -6.05
N ARG A 30 4.01 10.19 -5.36
CA ARG A 30 2.71 9.76 -4.89
C ARG A 30 2.18 10.69 -3.79
N ASN A 31 0.86 10.77 -3.69
CA ASN A 31 0.20 11.47 -2.61
C ASN A 31 -0.99 10.64 -2.12
N LEU A 32 -0.70 9.68 -1.22
CA LEU A 32 -1.68 8.73 -0.72
C LEU A 32 -2.83 9.42 0.02
N LYS A 33 -2.56 10.55 0.70
CA LYS A 33 -3.59 11.35 1.38
C LYS A 33 -4.70 11.82 0.45
N LYS A 34 -4.38 12.17 -0.80
CA LYS A 34 -5.37 12.57 -1.83
C LYS A 34 -6.16 11.39 -2.40
N GLU A 35 -5.68 10.16 -2.19
CA GLU A 35 -6.32 8.93 -2.66
C GLU A 35 -7.30 8.34 -1.63
N ILE A 36 -7.31 8.85 -0.39
CA ILE A 36 -8.25 8.44 0.65
C ILE A 36 -9.66 8.93 0.28
N ILE A 37 -10.55 7.99 -0.01
CA ILE A 37 -11.96 8.26 -0.36
C ILE A 37 -12.91 8.06 0.82
N TYR A 38 -12.49 7.29 1.83
CA TYR A 38 -13.25 7.09 3.05
C TYR A 38 -12.29 6.84 4.22
N SER A 39 -12.62 7.38 5.38
CA SER A 39 -11.91 7.09 6.62
C SER A 39 -12.87 7.10 7.79
N THR A 40 -12.63 6.23 8.76
CA THR A 40 -13.41 6.19 9.98
C THR A 40 -12.66 5.57 11.15
N PHE A 41 -13.25 5.68 12.33
CA PHE A 41 -12.77 5.07 13.54
C PHE A 41 -13.66 3.90 13.93
N ALA A 42 -13.04 2.77 14.27
CA ALA A 42 -13.71 1.65 14.91
C ALA A 42 -12.93 1.22 16.14
N ASN A 43 -13.60 1.19 17.29
CA ASN A 43 -13.05 0.70 18.56
C ASN A 43 -13.10 -0.83 18.61
N LEU A 44 -12.31 -1.46 17.74
CA LEU A 44 -12.20 -2.91 17.62
C LEU A 44 -10.72 -3.28 17.48
N PRO A 45 -10.29 -4.45 17.97
CA PRO A 45 -8.98 -5.00 17.67
C PRO A 45 -8.67 -4.99 16.17
N VAL A 46 -7.38 -4.84 15.82
CA VAL A 46 -6.96 -4.68 14.42
C VAL A 46 -7.39 -5.86 13.54
N TYR A 47 -7.25 -7.09 14.05
CA TYR A 47 -7.64 -8.31 13.33
C TYR A 47 -9.16 -8.45 13.16
N ASP A 48 -9.96 -7.97 14.11
CA ASP A 48 -11.42 -7.97 13.99
C ASP A 48 -11.86 -6.99 12.91
N ARG A 49 -11.22 -5.82 12.82
CA ARG A 49 -11.51 -4.85 11.75
C ARG A 49 -11.15 -5.39 10.37
N GLU A 50 -10.02 -6.08 10.26
CA GLU A 50 -9.65 -6.73 9.00
C GLU A 50 -10.61 -7.88 8.63
N GLY A 51 -11.00 -8.71 9.60
CA GLY A 51 -11.95 -9.82 9.38
C GLY A 51 -13.36 -9.35 9.01
N LEU A 52 -13.76 -8.18 9.49
CA LEU A 52 -15.02 -7.54 9.14
C LEU A 52 -14.98 -6.82 7.78
N MET A 53 -13.83 -6.71 7.09
CA MET A 53 -13.81 -6.09 5.77
C MET A 53 -14.59 -6.91 4.74
N PRO A 54 -15.29 -6.25 3.78
CA PRO A 54 -15.93 -6.95 2.68
C PRO A 54 -14.90 -7.70 1.81
N PRO A 55 -15.19 -8.91 1.30
CA PRO A 55 -14.22 -9.73 0.55
C PRO A 55 -13.72 -9.10 -0.76
N GLU A 56 -14.40 -8.09 -1.29
CA GLU A 56 -14.01 -7.36 -2.50
C GLU A 56 -12.92 -6.29 -2.29
N VAL A 57 -12.60 -5.95 -1.04
CA VAL A 57 -11.55 -4.96 -0.78
C VAL A 57 -10.18 -5.57 -1.04
N ILE A 58 -9.23 -4.75 -1.48
CA ILE A 58 -7.86 -5.20 -1.73
C ILE A 58 -7.00 -4.72 -0.56
N PRO A 59 -6.43 -5.63 0.24
CA PRO A 59 -5.56 -5.23 1.34
C PRO A 59 -4.32 -4.53 0.82
N THR A 60 -3.87 -3.51 1.55
CA THR A 60 -2.55 -2.90 1.39
C THR A 60 -1.87 -2.67 2.73
N ALA A 61 -0.69 -2.05 2.71
CA ALA A 61 0.10 -1.70 3.88
C ALA A 61 0.26 -2.89 4.83
N TYR A 62 -0.01 -2.69 6.11
CA TYR A 62 0.23 -3.65 7.18
C TYR A 62 -0.52 -4.97 6.98
N THR A 63 -1.80 -4.91 6.61
CA THR A 63 -2.62 -6.11 6.37
C THR A 63 -2.07 -6.94 5.22
N PHE A 64 -1.75 -6.29 4.08
CA PHE A 64 -1.15 -7.00 2.95
C PHE A 64 0.22 -7.60 3.30
N PHE A 65 1.08 -6.81 3.96
CA PHE A 65 2.40 -7.27 4.37
C PHE A 65 2.30 -8.51 5.25
N ARG A 66 1.43 -8.50 6.26
CA ARG A 66 1.23 -9.65 7.13
C ARG A 66 0.76 -10.88 6.34
N ILE A 67 -0.21 -10.73 5.46
CA ILE A 67 -0.75 -11.83 4.66
C ILE A 67 0.32 -12.41 3.71
N GLU A 68 1.08 -11.55 3.03
CA GLU A 68 2.08 -11.97 2.04
C GLU A 68 3.32 -12.61 2.69
N PHE A 69 3.76 -12.12 3.86
CA PHE A 69 5.01 -12.55 4.49
C PHE A 69 4.86 -13.39 5.76
N ASN A 70 3.64 -13.56 6.25
CA ASN A 70 3.31 -14.26 7.49
C ASN A 70 4.17 -13.81 8.70
N ARG A 71 4.50 -12.52 8.74
CA ARG A 71 5.30 -11.88 9.79
C ARG A 71 4.93 -10.40 9.93
N ILE A 72 5.22 -9.82 11.08
CA ILE A 72 5.02 -8.40 11.37
C ILE A 72 6.33 -7.79 11.89
N PRO A 73 6.87 -6.74 11.24
CA PRO A 73 8.06 -6.04 11.74
C PRO A 73 7.78 -5.25 13.02
N ALA A 74 6.56 -4.73 13.17
CA ALA A 74 6.10 -3.99 14.34
C ALA A 74 4.57 -4.15 14.50
N ASP A 75 4.07 -3.88 15.69
CA ASP A 75 2.63 -3.77 15.93
C ASP A 75 2.03 -2.59 15.16
N TYR A 76 0.78 -2.73 14.74
CA TYR A 76 0.07 -1.68 14.01
C TYR A 76 -1.40 -1.62 14.43
N ASP A 77 -1.95 -0.41 14.35
CA ASP A 77 -3.36 -0.16 14.65
C ASP A 77 -4.15 0.33 13.43
N HIS A 78 -3.53 1.07 12.51
CA HIS A 78 -4.20 1.60 11.34
C HIS A 78 -4.28 0.55 10.23
N ILE A 79 -5.43 0.46 9.55
CA ILE A 79 -5.62 -0.45 8.41
C ILE A 79 -5.96 0.30 7.13
N TYR A 80 -5.43 -0.18 6.01
CA TYR A 80 -5.56 0.44 4.70
C TYR A 80 -6.03 -0.59 3.68
N PHE A 81 -7.05 -0.23 2.92
CA PHE A 81 -7.61 -1.07 1.87
C PHE A 81 -7.92 -0.24 0.64
N TYR A 82 -7.79 -0.84 -0.55
CA TYR A 82 -8.37 -0.26 -1.74
C TYR A 82 -9.78 -0.78 -1.98
N SER A 83 -10.71 0.12 -2.34
CA SER A 83 -12.05 -0.26 -2.77
C SER A 83 -12.69 0.87 -3.59
N ASN A 84 -13.57 0.53 -4.51
CA ASN A 84 -14.47 1.47 -5.17
C ASN A 84 -15.89 1.44 -4.58
N ASN A 85 -16.19 0.52 -3.66
CA ASN A 85 -17.51 0.35 -3.05
C ASN A 85 -17.48 0.81 -1.60
N ILE A 86 -17.65 2.12 -1.40
CA ILE A 86 -17.69 2.73 -0.06
C ILE A 86 -18.95 2.32 0.70
N GLU A 87 -20.08 2.09 0.01
CA GLU A 87 -21.36 1.80 0.64
C GLU A 87 -21.35 0.52 1.48
N LYS A 88 -20.71 -0.54 1.00
CA LYS A 88 -20.61 -1.79 1.77
C LYS A 88 -19.68 -1.64 2.97
N ILE A 89 -18.62 -0.84 2.83
CA ILE A 89 -17.69 -0.57 3.91
C ILE A 89 -18.36 0.30 4.98
N SER A 90 -19.09 1.35 4.58
CA SER A 90 -19.77 2.25 5.51
C SER A 90 -20.92 1.57 6.25
N LYS A 91 -21.55 0.54 5.66
CA LYS A 91 -22.54 -0.31 6.37
C LYS A 91 -21.91 -1.11 7.51
N ARG A 92 -20.68 -1.62 7.34
CA ARG A 92 -19.96 -2.38 8.38
C ARG A 92 -19.23 -1.48 9.36
N PHE A 93 -18.69 -0.38 8.87
CA PHE A 93 -17.94 0.63 9.62
C PHE A 93 -18.59 2.00 9.39
N PRO A 94 -19.65 2.36 10.12
CA PRO A 94 -20.31 3.64 9.97
C PRO A 94 -19.38 4.79 10.36
N LYS A 95 -19.61 5.96 9.77
CA LYS A 95 -18.74 7.12 9.95
C LYS A 95 -18.81 7.61 11.41
N LYS A 96 -17.74 7.41 12.18
CA LYS A 96 -17.55 7.94 13.53
C LYS A 96 -16.57 9.11 13.55
N LYS A 97 -16.79 10.04 14.49
CA LYS A 97 -15.83 11.10 14.84
C LYS A 97 -14.68 10.51 15.66
N GLY A 98 -13.48 11.07 15.53
CA GLY A 98 -12.28 10.62 16.23
C GLY A 98 -11.10 10.48 15.28
N ASN A 99 -9.97 10.00 15.81
CA ASN A 99 -8.79 9.66 15.01
C ASN A 99 -9.12 8.41 14.18
N PRO A 100 -9.15 8.50 12.84
CA PRO A 100 -9.47 7.34 12.02
C PRO A 100 -8.40 6.27 12.18
N ASN A 101 -8.83 5.01 12.20
CA ASN A 101 -7.93 3.85 12.19
C ASN A 101 -8.27 2.88 11.04
N ILE A 102 -9.20 3.27 10.17
CA ILE A 102 -9.57 2.60 8.94
C ILE A 102 -9.52 3.62 7.81
N TYR A 103 -8.78 3.30 6.75
CA TYR A 103 -8.66 4.14 5.56
C TYR A 103 -8.92 3.34 4.29
N ILE A 104 -9.76 3.90 3.43
CA ILE A 104 -10.07 3.34 2.12
C ILE A 104 -9.48 4.23 1.05
N LEU A 105 -8.62 3.63 0.23
CA LEU A 105 -7.95 4.25 -0.90
C LEU A 105 -8.72 3.95 -2.19
N LYS A 106 -8.69 4.90 -3.11
CA LYS A 106 -9.21 4.70 -4.46
C LYS A 106 -8.30 3.75 -5.25
N PRO A 107 -8.78 2.60 -5.73
CA PRO A 107 -7.98 1.74 -6.59
C PRO A 107 -7.83 2.37 -7.98
N ASP A 108 -6.68 2.16 -8.60
CA ASP A 108 -6.50 2.42 -10.03
C ASP A 108 -7.10 1.29 -10.89
N ARG A 109 -7.21 1.55 -12.20
CA ARG A 109 -7.80 0.61 -13.17
C ARG A 109 -7.05 -0.71 -13.28
N TYR A 110 -5.74 -0.72 -13.08
CA TYR A 110 -4.92 -1.94 -13.12
C TYR A 110 -5.10 -2.74 -11.85
N LEU A 111 -5.16 -2.08 -10.69
CA LEU A 111 -5.39 -2.73 -9.41
C LEU A 111 -6.77 -3.40 -9.35
N LEU A 112 -7.81 -2.78 -9.91
CA LEU A 112 -9.13 -3.41 -10.03
C LEU A 112 -9.12 -4.70 -10.87
N LYS A 113 -8.22 -4.79 -11.84
CA LYS A 113 -8.07 -5.99 -12.69
C LYS A 113 -7.25 -7.07 -11.99
N SER A 114 -6.13 -6.72 -11.36
CA SER A 114 -5.25 -7.69 -10.71
C SER A 114 -5.79 -8.20 -9.38
N LYS A 115 -6.60 -7.39 -8.68
CA LYS A 115 -7.08 -7.62 -7.31
C LYS A 115 -5.98 -7.91 -6.27
N LYS A 116 -4.72 -7.65 -6.62
CA LYS A 116 -3.54 -7.84 -5.79
C LYS A 116 -2.54 -6.73 -6.08
N ILE A 117 -1.96 -6.16 -5.03
CA ILE A 117 -0.87 -5.17 -5.16
C ILE A 117 0.48 -5.87 -5.35
N GLY A 118 1.39 -5.20 -6.06
CA GLY A 118 2.79 -5.60 -6.14
C GLY A 118 3.63 -5.01 -5.02
N LEU A 119 4.82 -5.57 -4.78
CA LEU A 119 5.72 -5.08 -3.73
C LEU A 119 6.18 -3.64 -3.93
N ALA A 120 6.38 -3.22 -5.19
CA ALA A 120 6.71 -1.83 -5.48
C ALA A 120 5.60 -0.88 -5.02
N GLN A 121 4.33 -1.24 -5.26
CA GLN A 121 3.19 -0.46 -4.79
C GLN A 121 3.08 -0.46 -3.27
N LEU A 122 3.32 -1.61 -2.62
CA LEU A 122 3.36 -1.73 -1.17
C LEU A 122 4.43 -0.82 -0.53
N PHE A 123 5.64 -0.78 -1.09
CA PHE A 123 6.70 0.11 -0.62
C PHE A 123 6.29 1.58 -0.74
N VAL A 124 5.72 1.95 -1.89
CA VAL A 124 5.26 3.32 -2.16
C VAL A 124 4.07 3.69 -1.27
N ASP A 125 3.20 2.73 -0.94
CA ASP A 125 2.15 2.89 0.07
C ASP A 125 2.79 3.27 1.42
N PHE A 126 3.67 2.44 1.97
CA PHE A 126 4.34 2.71 3.26
C PHE A 126 5.11 4.02 3.30
N TRP A 127 5.81 4.38 2.21
CA TRP A 127 6.52 5.66 2.11
C TRP A 127 5.62 6.87 2.36
N ASN A 128 4.34 6.75 2.01
CA ASN A 128 3.36 7.83 2.10
C ASN A 128 2.50 7.77 3.37
N LEU A 129 2.73 6.79 4.24
CA LEU A 129 2.00 6.64 5.49
C LEU A 129 2.64 7.48 6.61
N PRO A 130 1.84 8.19 7.42
CA PRO A 130 2.37 9.07 8.45
C PRO A 130 2.74 8.33 9.74
N GLU A 131 2.35 7.06 9.90
CA GLU A 131 2.60 6.33 11.15
C GLU A 131 4.08 6.02 11.33
N TRP A 132 4.59 6.18 12.55
CA TRP A 132 6.02 5.98 12.85
C TRP A 132 6.49 4.55 12.53
N TYR A 133 5.63 3.55 12.78
CA TYR A 133 5.94 2.14 12.53
C TYR A 133 5.91 1.79 11.04
N SER A 134 5.37 2.65 10.16
CA SER A 134 5.42 2.45 8.70
C SER A 134 6.85 2.25 8.19
N LYS A 135 7.82 2.87 8.87
CA LYS A 135 9.24 2.81 8.49
C LYS A 135 9.79 1.39 8.54
N ASP A 136 9.49 0.63 9.60
CA ASP A 136 9.96 -0.75 9.75
C ASP A 136 9.37 -1.66 8.65
N PHE A 137 8.09 -1.46 8.34
CA PHE A 137 7.42 -2.16 7.24
C PHE A 137 7.97 -1.76 5.86
N GLN A 138 8.28 -0.48 5.66
CA GLN A 138 8.87 0.04 4.44
C GLN A 138 10.25 -0.58 4.20
N GLU A 139 11.12 -0.60 5.21
CA GLU A 139 12.46 -1.18 5.15
C GLU A 139 12.40 -2.69 4.90
N ALA A 140 11.50 -3.40 5.59
CA ALA A 140 11.28 -4.82 5.37
C ALA A 140 10.77 -5.13 3.95
N THR A 141 9.90 -4.26 3.40
CA THR A 141 9.41 -4.37 2.02
C THR A 141 10.53 -4.14 1.00
N LEU A 142 11.37 -3.12 1.22
CA LEU A 142 12.53 -2.86 0.35
C LEU A 142 13.51 -4.03 0.33
N LEU A 143 13.78 -4.62 1.50
CA LEU A 143 14.63 -5.79 1.63
C LEU A 143 14.08 -6.99 0.86
N GLU A 144 12.76 -7.19 0.87
CA GLU A 144 12.13 -8.23 0.05
C GLU A 144 12.26 -7.95 -1.44
N ILE A 145 12.05 -6.71 -1.89
CA ILE A 145 12.22 -6.33 -3.30
C ILE A 145 13.67 -6.61 -3.74
N ARG A 146 14.66 -6.25 -2.93
CA ARG A 146 16.08 -6.55 -3.18
C ARG A 146 16.33 -8.04 -3.34
N LYS A 147 15.74 -8.88 -2.48
CA LYS A 147 15.87 -10.35 -2.59
C LYS A 147 15.29 -10.91 -3.88
N ARG A 148 14.15 -10.41 -4.34
CA ARG A 148 13.48 -10.89 -5.57
C ARG A 148 14.12 -10.39 -6.86
N LEU A 149 14.82 -9.25 -6.83
CA LEU A 149 15.46 -8.63 -8.00
C LEU A 149 16.98 -8.85 -8.06
N GLY A 150 17.61 -9.19 -6.93
CA GLY A 150 19.04 -9.46 -6.80
C GLY A 150 19.41 -10.93 -6.98
N SER A 151 18.44 -11.80 -7.29
CA SER A 151 18.61 -13.21 -7.66
C SER A 151 18.60 -13.39 -9.18
#